data_AF-A0A256XJ46-F1
#
_entry.id   AF-A0A256XJ46-F1
#
_cell.length_a   1.000
_cell.length_b   1.000
_cell.length_c   1.000
_cell.angle_alpha   90.00
_cell.angle_beta   90.00
_cell.angle_gamma   90.00
#
_symmetry.space_group_name_H-M   'P 1'
#
loop_
_entity.id
_entity.type
_entity.pdbx_description
1 polymer ?
#
loop_
_entity_poly.entity_id
_entity_poly.type
_entity_poly.pdbx_seq_one_letter_code
_entity_poly.pdbx_strand_id
1 'polypeptide(L)'
;MNQYPKSIWFVVFLIILALTLNASSLNLGESSPSSESAAGVEQSSCRILPGTPEYDEYIEPCEIDSDCVRFMKEYSNLMQKDTCDALRETIIEACDIAEAEEKEVLIAVQLGLDPPGGTEQTESPLVEGRGVRFYSDTPLAMPHERLSDIATNYFDFTMNEGTHIYASVIGEREGLNPTECSTTVETWNEGIHSSDHTVNEMVDSALAIILSAEGKHHSGLIKWMESVTGFIHLPLTEAVKSEFAKSFGGRFLVGWLGVKIGILDKLEVMCNDIDYFILLKPNLTEPVVVNTLDFFINLLEPFYLLAIGATIFYLLSTSSSPLGRARAKSTLLRMIISVGFIILTIPIFQLLLDLTHIISAYTMDLVDINITKTFLCTECINALNYEYLVIMLIAFFTGLFIALFQIIFYLGAMIILVLRYFMVIMWAIFFPFTIFFNSFHLTRRLGHEMLFQTGWWIAMQFIEALVFLVDGYDDCIVFGSGGALAFRHSRYGRGSRV
;
A
#
# COMPACT_ATOMS: atom_id res chain seq x y z
N MET A 1 34.80 -21.53 -14.45
CA MET A 1 33.78 -22.60 -14.41
C MET A 1 33.27 -22.62 -12.97
N ASN A 2 32.28 -21.80 -12.65
CA ASN A 2 31.73 -21.71 -11.30
C ASN A 2 30.70 -22.82 -11.11
N GLN A 3 31.03 -23.79 -10.26
CA GLN A 3 30.07 -24.74 -9.73
C GLN A 3 29.20 -24.02 -8.70
N TYR A 4 28.08 -23.44 -9.14
CA TYR A 4 26.97 -23.17 -8.22
C TYR A 4 26.23 -24.50 -7.96
N PRO A 5 25.85 -24.79 -6.70
CA PRO A 5 25.24 -26.07 -6.35
C PRO A 5 23.80 -26.11 -6.86
N LYS A 6 23.56 -26.98 -7.85
CA LYS A 6 22.22 -27.31 -8.38
C LYS A 6 21.24 -27.84 -7.31
N SER A 7 21.71 -28.12 -6.09
CA SER A 7 20.91 -28.68 -5.01
C SER A 7 19.92 -27.68 -4.40
N ILE A 8 20.22 -26.38 -4.38
CA ILE A 8 19.35 -25.37 -3.74
C ILE A 8 18.01 -25.25 -4.49
N TRP A 9 18.06 -25.21 -5.82
CA TRP A 9 16.85 -25.10 -6.65
C TRP A 9 15.95 -26.34 -6.58
N PHE A 10 16.51 -27.53 -6.36
CA PHE A 10 15.73 -28.76 -6.21
C PHE A 10 14.97 -28.80 -4.87
N VAL A 11 15.57 -28.26 -3.81
CA VAL A 11 14.93 -28.17 -2.48
C VAL A 11 13.81 -27.13 -2.49
N VAL A 12 14.04 -25.96 -3.10
CA VAL A 12 13.00 -24.93 -3.26
C VAL A 12 11.80 -25.47 -4.05
N PHE A 13 12.04 -26.21 -5.14
CA PHE A 13 10.97 -26.81 -5.94
C PHE A 13 10.14 -27.86 -5.17
N LEU A 14 10.78 -28.68 -4.31
CA LEU A 14 10.09 -29.67 -3.49
C LEU A 14 9.25 -29.04 -2.37
N ILE A 15 9.69 -27.93 -1.79
CA ILE A 15 8.94 -27.19 -0.76
C ILE A 15 7.69 -26.55 -1.38
N ILE A 16 7.81 -25.97 -2.57
CA ILE A 16 6.68 -25.39 -3.33
C ILE A 16 5.64 -26.47 -3.66
N LEU A 17 6.07 -27.65 -4.10
CA LEU A 17 5.16 -28.76 -4.43
C LEU A 17 4.44 -29.31 -3.18
N ALA A 18 5.08 -29.28 -2.01
CA ALA A 18 4.47 -29.73 -0.76
C ALA A 18 3.44 -28.73 -0.20
N LEU A 19 3.65 -27.43 -0.39
CA LEU A 19 2.76 -26.38 0.12
C LEU A 19 1.49 -26.20 -0.74
N THR A 20 1.58 -26.45 -2.05
CA THR A 20 0.42 -26.37 -2.97
C THR A 20 -0.69 -27.41 -2.70
N LEU A 21 -0.43 -28.45 -1.90
CA LEU A 21 -1.40 -29.50 -1.60
C LEU A 21 -2.34 -29.18 -0.41
N ASN A 22 -2.13 -28.08 0.32
CA ASN A 22 -2.84 -27.82 1.58
C ASN A 22 -3.66 -26.52 1.64
N ALA A 23 -3.65 -25.66 0.63
CA ALA A 23 -4.32 -24.36 0.71
C ALA A 23 -5.76 -24.43 0.16
N SER A 24 -6.73 -24.63 1.06
CA SER A 24 -8.16 -24.35 0.81
C SER A 24 -8.63 -23.32 1.86
N SER A 25 -9.26 -22.24 1.36
CA SER A 25 -10.05 -21.22 2.05
C SER A 25 -9.39 -20.26 3.05
N LEU A 26 -9.27 -18.98 2.67
CA LEU A 26 -9.73 -17.79 3.41
C LEU A 26 -9.40 -16.51 2.60
N ASN A 27 -10.41 -15.68 2.32
CA ASN A 27 -10.28 -14.34 1.71
C ASN A 27 -10.96 -13.35 2.66
N LEU A 28 -10.24 -12.32 3.10
CA LEU A 28 -10.79 -11.10 3.71
C LEU A 28 -10.40 -9.96 2.77
N GLY A 29 -11.39 -9.22 2.25
CA GLY A 29 -11.20 -8.21 1.21
C GLY A 29 -11.61 -6.82 1.71
N GLU A 30 -10.81 -5.82 1.37
CA GLU A 30 -11.16 -4.40 1.45
C GLU A 30 -12.28 -4.07 0.44
N SER A 31 -13.03 -2.98 0.68
CA SER A 31 -14.09 -2.50 -0.23
C SER A 31 -13.42 -1.87 -1.42
N SER A 32 -13.04 -2.70 -2.36
CA SER A 32 -12.70 -2.24 -3.69
C SER A 32 -14.00 -1.89 -4.42
N PRO A 33 -13.97 -0.93 -5.34
CA PRO A 33 -15.11 -0.66 -6.21
C PRO A 33 -15.63 -1.91 -6.98
N SER A 34 -14.80 -2.96 -7.06
CA SER A 34 -15.16 -4.25 -7.64
C SER A 34 -16.03 -5.14 -6.73
N SER A 35 -15.93 -5.03 -5.40
CA SER A 35 -16.75 -5.84 -4.49
C SER A 35 -18.17 -5.30 -4.33
N GLU A 36 -18.34 -3.98 -4.31
CA GLU A 36 -19.65 -3.32 -4.36
C GLU A 36 -20.40 -3.66 -5.67
N SER A 37 -19.69 -3.55 -6.80
CA SER A 37 -20.25 -3.89 -8.12
C SER A 37 -20.68 -5.35 -8.22
N ALA A 38 -19.99 -6.26 -7.53
CA ALA A 38 -20.36 -7.67 -7.47
C ALA A 38 -21.64 -7.92 -6.66
N ALA A 39 -21.95 -7.05 -5.71
CA ALA A 39 -23.21 -7.04 -4.96
C ALA A 39 -24.34 -6.31 -5.70
N GLY A 40 -24.08 -5.77 -6.89
CA GLY A 40 -25.06 -5.01 -7.68
C GLY A 40 -25.20 -3.55 -7.24
N VAL A 41 -24.40 -3.10 -6.27
CA VAL A 41 -24.33 -1.68 -5.91
C VAL A 41 -23.44 -0.99 -6.93
N GLU A 42 -24.05 -0.25 -7.85
CA GLU A 42 -23.31 0.51 -8.84
C GLU A 42 -22.49 1.63 -8.19
N GLN A 43 -21.28 1.82 -8.70
CA GLN A 43 -20.41 2.93 -8.30
C GLN A 43 -21.12 4.27 -8.47
N SER A 44 -20.81 5.20 -7.57
CA SER A 44 -21.26 6.57 -7.68
C SER A 44 -20.78 7.18 -9.00
N SER A 45 -21.69 7.85 -9.69
CA SER A 45 -21.36 8.64 -10.88
C SER A 45 -21.45 10.14 -10.62
N CYS A 46 -21.97 10.52 -9.45
CA CYS A 46 -22.17 11.91 -9.07
C CYS A 46 -21.96 12.14 -7.58
N ARG A 47 -21.38 13.28 -7.20
CA ARG A 47 -21.39 13.74 -5.81
C ARG A 47 -22.55 14.70 -5.61
N ILE A 48 -23.45 14.40 -4.68
CA ILE A 48 -24.59 15.26 -4.34
C ILE A 48 -24.11 16.28 -3.31
N LEU A 49 -24.17 17.57 -3.64
CA LEU A 49 -23.66 18.65 -2.79
C LEU A 49 -24.80 19.49 -2.22
N PRO A 50 -24.68 20.00 -0.97
CA PRO A 50 -25.66 20.91 -0.39
C PRO A 50 -25.96 22.10 -1.31
N GLY A 51 -27.25 22.36 -1.54
CA GLY A 51 -27.73 23.47 -2.38
C GLY A 51 -27.87 23.16 -3.87
N THR A 52 -27.64 21.92 -4.30
CA THR A 52 -28.02 21.47 -5.64
C THR A 52 -29.45 20.89 -5.65
N PRO A 53 -30.17 20.91 -6.78
CA PRO A 53 -31.51 20.33 -6.88
C PRO A 53 -31.55 18.85 -6.49
N GLU A 54 -30.50 18.10 -6.82
CA GLU A 54 -30.37 16.68 -6.49
C GLU A 54 -30.26 16.46 -4.98
N TYR A 55 -29.65 17.40 -4.25
CA TYR A 55 -29.57 17.33 -2.79
C TYR A 55 -30.97 17.48 -2.17
N ASP A 56 -31.74 18.46 -2.62
CA ASP A 56 -33.10 18.68 -2.11
C ASP A 56 -34.08 17.55 -2.50
N GLU A 57 -33.80 16.84 -3.59
CA GLU A 57 -34.62 15.73 -4.09
C GLU A 57 -34.29 14.40 -3.41
N TYR A 58 -33.00 14.06 -3.25
CA TYR A 58 -32.57 12.72 -2.84
C TYR A 58 -32.05 12.63 -1.41
N ILE A 59 -31.60 13.73 -0.80
CA ILE A 59 -30.99 13.70 0.54
C ILE A 59 -31.98 14.24 1.57
N GLU A 60 -32.26 13.42 2.57
CA GLU A 60 -33.10 13.82 3.71
C GLU A 60 -32.40 13.54 5.05
N PRO A 61 -32.75 14.30 6.11
CA PRO A 61 -32.30 13.98 7.45
C PRO A 61 -32.94 12.67 7.94
N CYS A 62 -32.11 11.68 8.17
CA CYS A 62 -32.47 10.41 8.78
C CYS A 62 -32.69 10.58 10.29
N GLU A 63 -33.95 10.55 10.69
CA GLU A 63 -34.35 10.56 12.09
C GLU A 63 -34.73 9.15 12.53
N ILE A 64 -34.09 8.69 13.61
CA ILE A 64 -34.32 7.39 14.25
C ILE A 64 -34.61 7.68 15.72
N ASP A 65 -35.86 7.49 16.13
CA ASP A 65 -36.32 7.72 17.50
C ASP A 65 -35.94 6.53 18.39
N SER A 66 -34.65 6.44 18.71
CA SER A 66 -34.09 5.40 19.58
C SER A 66 -32.93 5.93 20.39
N ASP A 67 -32.91 5.62 21.69
CA ASP A 67 -31.79 5.95 22.58
C ASP A 67 -30.52 5.15 22.25
N CYS A 68 -30.62 4.11 21.40
CA CYS A 68 -29.48 3.30 20.99
C CYS A 68 -28.63 3.93 19.89
N VAL A 69 -29.01 5.08 19.31
CA VAL A 69 -28.26 5.67 18.18
C VAL A 69 -27.78 7.08 18.48
N ARG A 70 -26.56 7.38 18.03
CA ARG A 70 -26.01 8.74 18.06
C ARG A 70 -25.35 9.10 16.74
N PHE A 71 -25.78 10.22 16.16
CA PHE A 71 -25.16 10.84 15.00
C PHE A 71 -23.98 11.72 15.42
N MET A 72 -22.78 11.41 14.94
CA MET A 72 -21.52 12.00 15.44
C MET A 72 -21.18 13.37 14.81
N LYS A 73 -21.66 13.64 13.60
CA LYS A 73 -21.29 14.81 12.77
C LYS A 73 -22.51 15.43 12.07
N GLU A 74 -22.37 16.68 11.61
CA GLU A 74 -23.42 17.43 10.91
C GLU A 74 -23.99 16.71 9.66
N TYR A 75 -23.17 15.91 8.98
CA TYR A 75 -23.58 15.13 7.79
C TYR A 75 -23.78 13.63 8.07
N SER A 76 -23.74 13.23 9.34
CA SER A 76 -23.91 11.81 9.69
C SER A 76 -25.36 11.35 9.62
N ASN A 77 -26.31 12.27 9.73
CA ASN A 77 -27.74 12.00 9.60
C ASN A 77 -28.28 12.32 8.19
N LEU A 78 -27.47 12.79 7.26
CA LEU A 78 -27.93 13.11 5.90
C LEU A 78 -27.65 11.90 5.00
N MET A 79 -28.68 11.33 4.39
CA MET A 79 -28.55 10.17 3.49
C MET A 79 -29.80 10.04 2.61
N GLN A 80 -29.79 9.11 1.66
CA GLN A 80 -30.99 8.77 0.91
C GLN A 80 -31.99 8.04 1.80
N LYS A 81 -33.26 8.12 1.43
CA LYS A 81 -34.36 7.48 2.15
C LYS A 81 -34.16 5.97 2.34
N ASP A 82 -33.78 5.25 1.29
CA ASP A 82 -33.55 3.81 1.34
C ASP A 82 -32.41 3.45 2.31
N THR A 83 -31.34 4.25 2.30
CA THR A 83 -30.21 4.11 3.24
C THR A 83 -30.67 4.37 4.68
N CYS A 84 -31.52 5.37 4.90
CA CYS A 84 -32.08 5.66 6.21
C CYS A 84 -33.00 4.54 6.71
N ASP A 85 -33.87 4.01 5.86
CA ASP A 85 -34.77 2.93 6.22
C ASP A 85 -33.99 1.64 6.55
N ALA A 86 -32.97 1.28 5.74
CA ALA A 86 -32.07 0.15 6.03
C ALA A 86 -31.29 0.32 7.33
N LEU A 87 -30.77 1.54 7.59
CA LEU A 87 -30.08 1.87 8.84
C LEU A 87 -31.03 1.78 10.04
N ARG A 88 -32.25 2.29 9.91
CA ARG A 88 -33.28 2.26 10.96
C ARG A 88 -33.61 0.83 11.36
N GLU A 89 -33.89 -0.05 10.40
CA GLU A 89 -34.19 -1.46 10.68
C GLU A 89 -33.00 -2.20 11.32
N THR A 90 -31.78 -1.94 10.83
CA THR A 90 -30.54 -2.48 11.43
C THR A 90 -30.39 -2.08 12.90
N ILE A 91 -30.66 -0.81 13.21
CA ILE A 91 -30.53 -0.28 14.58
C ILE A 91 -31.62 -0.83 15.49
N ILE A 92 -32.87 -0.93 15.02
CA ILE A 92 -33.98 -1.50 15.79
C ILE A 92 -33.69 -2.96 16.14
N GLU A 93 -33.28 -3.80 15.17
CA GLU A 93 -32.95 -5.20 15.44
C GLU A 93 -31.78 -5.33 16.44
N ALA A 94 -30.74 -4.50 16.29
CA ALA A 94 -29.61 -4.50 17.21
C ALA A 94 -30.00 -4.07 18.64
N CYS A 95 -30.91 -3.10 18.78
CA CYS A 95 -31.48 -2.71 20.08
C CYS A 95 -32.28 -3.84 20.71
N ASP A 96 -33.20 -4.44 19.97
CA ASP A 96 -34.09 -5.50 20.46
C ASP A 96 -33.27 -6.70 20.97
N ILE A 97 -32.21 -7.06 20.24
CA ILE A 97 -31.26 -8.11 20.64
C ILE A 97 -30.52 -7.72 21.93
N ALA A 98 -30.06 -6.47 22.05
CA ALA A 98 -29.34 -6.01 23.23
C ALA A 98 -30.26 -5.94 24.46
N GLU A 99 -31.49 -5.46 24.31
CA GLU A 99 -32.50 -5.40 25.37
C GLU A 99 -32.86 -6.81 25.86
N ALA A 100 -33.05 -7.78 24.96
CA ALA A 100 -33.29 -9.17 25.30
C ALA A 100 -32.11 -9.82 26.08
N GLU A 101 -30.91 -9.31 25.90
CA GLU A 101 -29.70 -9.73 26.62
C GLU A 101 -29.43 -8.91 27.90
N GLU A 102 -30.32 -7.98 28.27
CA GLU A 102 -30.16 -7.03 29.37
C GLU A 102 -28.87 -6.19 29.27
N LYS A 103 -28.51 -5.78 28.04
CA LYS A 103 -27.32 -4.97 27.75
C LYS A 103 -27.70 -3.62 27.15
N GLU A 104 -26.99 -2.57 27.55
CA GLU A 104 -27.08 -1.27 26.90
C GLU A 104 -26.19 -1.26 25.65
N VAL A 105 -26.77 -0.90 24.50
CA VAL A 105 -26.05 -0.74 23.24
C VAL A 105 -26.14 0.70 22.76
N LEU A 106 -25.02 1.25 22.26
CA LEU A 106 -24.98 2.53 21.58
C LEU A 106 -24.28 2.36 20.22
N ILE A 107 -24.99 2.66 19.15
CA ILE A 107 -24.52 2.65 17.77
C ILE A 107 -24.22 4.09 17.36
N ALA A 108 -22.99 4.35 16.97
CA ALA A 108 -22.54 5.66 16.52
C ALA A 108 -22.51 5.69 14.99
N VAL A 109 -23.26 6.62 14.39
CA VAL A 109 -23.23 6.86 12.94
C VAL A 109 -22.21 7.96 12.67
N GLN A 110 -21.15 7.60 11.94
CA GLN A 110 -20.01 8.47 11.68
C GLN A 110 -20.22 9.34 10.43
N LEU A 111 -20.81 8.77 9.38
CA LEU A 111 -20.99 9.43 8.09
C LEU A 111 -22.20 8.84 7.34
N GLY A 112 -23.10 9.69 6.86
CA GLY A 112 -24.23 9.32 5.98
C GLY A 112 -24.09 9.93 4.59
N LEU A 113 -23.58 11.16 4.52
CA LEU A 113 -23.23 11.84 3.27
C LEU A 113 -21.82 12.44 3.41
N ASP A 114 -20.96 12.22 2.43
CA ASP A 114 -19.62 12.81 2.42
C ASP A 114 -19.69 14.31 2.05
N PRO A 115 -19.34 15.24 2.95
CA PRO A 115 -19.48 16.67 2.70
C PRO A 115 -18.55 17.17 1.59
N PRO A 116 -18.75 18.41 1.10
CA PRO A 116 -17.77 19.08 0.25
C PRO A 116 -16.39 19.10 0.92
N GLY A 117 -15.34 18.70 0.17
CA GLY A 117 -13.97 18.57 0.72
C GLY A 117 -13.75 17.34 1.61
N GLY A 118 -14.70 16.40 1.62
CA GLY A 118 -14.57 15.11 2.30
C GLY A 118 -13.49 14.21 1.68
N THR A 119 -13.16 13.13 2.40
CA THR A 119 -12.07 12.22 2.05
C THR A 119 -12.53 11.02 1.22
N GLU A 120 -13.84 10.84 1.01
CA GLU A 120 -14.33 9.68 0.26
C GLU A 120 -13.99 9.78 -1.22
N GLN A 121 -13.71 8.62 -1.81
CA GLN A 121 -13.51 8.51 -3.25
C GLN A 121 -14.76 8.98 -4.00
N THR A 122 -14.57 9.62 -5.14
CA THR A 122 -15.68 10.14 -5.96
C THR A 122 -16.63 9.04 -6.44
N GLU A 123 -16.16 7.80 -6.49
CA GLU A 123 -16.94 6.62 -6.88
C GLU A 123 -17.69 5.98 -5.71
N SER A 124 -17.49 6.44 -4.47
CA SER A 124 -18.13 5.86 -3.28
C SER A 124 -19.63 6.20 -3.21
N PRO A 125 -20.51 5.21 -2.94
CA PRO A 125 -21.91 5.45 -2.59
C PRO A 125 -22.15 6.50 -1.49
N LEU A 126 -21.20 6.75 -0.58
CA LEU A 126 -21.29 7.80 0.44
C LEU A 126 -21.41 9.22 -0.14
N VAL A 127 -20.89 9.46 -1.35
CA VAL A 127 -20.96 10.78 -1.98
C VAL A 127 -22.34 11.08 -2.60
N GLU A 128 -23.18 10.05 -2.74
CA GLU A 128 -24.59 10.13 -3.17
C GLU A 128 -25.57 9.96 -2.00
N GLY A 129 -25.06 9.79 -0.77
CA GLY A 129 -25.87 9.46 0.41
C GLY A 129 -26.44 8.04 0.40
N ARG A 130 -25.94 7.15 -0.47
CA ARG A 130 -26.36 5.74 -0.58
C ARG A 130 -25.61 4.80 0.36
N GLY A 131 -24.44 5.25 0.84
CA GLY A 131 -23.63 4.54 1.81
C GLY A 131 -23.78 5.12 3.22
N VAL A 132 -23.41 4.35 4.24
CA VAL A 132 -23.32 4.78 5.63
C VAL A 132 -22.14 4.12 6.32
N ARG A 133 -21.48 4.88 7.21
CA ARG A 133 -20.46 4.36 8.14
C ARG A 133 -20.96 4.45 9.56
N PHE A 134 -20.96 3.32 10.26
CA PHE A 134 -21.40 3.25 11.64
C PHE A 134 -20.65 2.16 12.41
N TYR A 135 -20.64 2.26 13.73
CA TYR A 135 -19.96 1.30 14.60
C TYR A 135 -20.66 1.19 15.95
N SER A 136 -20.31 0.18 16.72
CA SER A 136 -20.80 0.02 18.09
C SER A 136 -19.87 0.74 19.05
N ASP A 137 -20.34 1.78 19.73
CA ASP A 137 -19.60 2.48 20.79
C ASP A 137 -19.50 1.59 22.06
N THR A 138 -20.27 0.50 22.10
CA THR A 138 -20.31 -0.52 23.14
C THR A 138 -19.98 -1.91 22.58
N PRO A 139 -18.74 -2.16 22.11
CA PRO A 139 -18.39 -3.39 21.39
C PRO A 139 -18.50 -4.66 22.25
N LEU A 140 -18.49 -4.54 23.59
CA LEU A 140 -18.75 -5.64 24.51
C LEU A 140 -20.22 -6.09 24.49
N ALA A 141 -21.14 -5.15 24.27
CA ALA A 141 -22.56 -5.43 24.17
C ALA A 141 -22.94 -5.92 22.77
N MET A 142 -22.40 -5.24 21.75
CA MET A 142 -22.65 -5.54 20.34
C MET A 142 -21.33 -5.49 19.56
N PRO A 143 -20.65 -6.62 19.36
CA PRO A 143 -19.42 -6.68 18.56
C PRO A 143 -19.66 -6.27 17.11
N HIS A 144 -18.66 -5.68 16.45
CA HIS A 144 -18.77 -5.23 15.04
C HIS A 144 -19.14 -6.36 14.07
N GLU A 145 -18.66 -7.57 14.30
CA GLU A 145 -19.01 -8.74 13.48
C GLU A 145 -20.51 -9.02 13.53
N ARG A 146 -21.08 -9.07 14.73
CA ARG A 146 -22.52 -9.30 14.93
C ARG A 146 -23.37 -8.15 14.39
N LEU A 147 -22.94 -6.90 14.58
CA LEU A 147 -23.64 -5.74 14.02
C LEU A 147 -23.57 -5.72 12.48
N SER A 148 -22.45 -6.14 11.91
CA SER A 148 -22.30 -6.30 10.46
C SER A 148 -23.21 -7.40 9.93
N ASP A 149 -23.33 -8.53 10.65
CA ASP A 149 -24.24 -9.61 10.28
C ASP A 149 -25.70 -9.13 10.25
N ILE A 150 -26.12 -8.34 11.24
CA ILE A 150 -27.47 -7.73 11.26
C ILE A 150 -27.64 -6.80 10.06
N ALA A 151 -26.64 -5.96 9.75
CA ALA A 151 -26.70 -5.05 8.62
C ALA A 151 -26.88 -5.78 7.27
N THR A 152 -26.34 -7.00 7.12
CA THR A 152 -26.47 -7.79 5.87
C THR A 152 -27.92 -8.15 5.54
N ASN A 153 -28.84 -8.08 6.51
CA ASN A 153 -30.26 -8.35 6.29
C ASN A 153 -30.98 -7.19 5.59
N TYR A 154 -30.43 -5.98 5.68
CA TYR A 154 -31.12 -4.75 5.30
C TYR A 154 -30.39 -3.93 4.25
N PHE A 155 -29.07 -4.11 4.11
CA PHE A 155 -28.26 -3.44 3.10
C PHE A 155 -27.90 -4.39 1.95
N ASP A 156 -27.80 -3.86 0.74
CA ASP A 156 -27.39 -4.64 -0.45
C ASP A 156 -25.90 -5.01 -0.41
N PHE A 157 -25.09 -4.17 0.23
CA PHE A 157 -23.68 -4.42 0.47
C PHE A 157 -23.30 -4.01 1.90
N THR A 158 -22.51 -4.85 2.55
CA THR A 158 -21.98 -4.61 3.90
C THR A 158 -20.55 -5.10 3.99
N MET A 159 -19.71 -4.35 4.69
CA MET A 159 -18.34 -4.73 4.96
C MET A 159 -17.89 -4.25 6.33
N ASN A 160 -17.21 -5.12 7.06
CA ASN A 160 -16.61 -4.81 8.35
C ASN A 160 -15.14 -4.44 8.16
N GLU A 161 -14.80 -3.17 8.36
CA GLU A 161 -13.42 -2.63 8.27
C GLU A 161 -12.65 -2.72 9.60
N GLY A 162 -13.19 -3.46 10.56
CA GLY A 162 -12.63 -3.61 11.91
C GLY A 162 -12.91 -2.41 12.81
N THR A 163 -12.63 -1.18 12.35
CA THR A 163 -12.90 0.04 13.12
C THR A 163 -14.34 0.53 13.01
N HIS A 164 -14.98 0.25 11.88
CA HIS A 164 -16.37 0.58 11.60
C HIS A 164 -16.95 -0.39 10.57
N ILE A 165 -18.27 -0.31 10.39
CA ILE A 165 -19.01 -1.03 9.38
C ILE A 165 -19.36 -0.02 8.29
N TYR A 166 -19.05 -0.38 7.06
CA TYR A 166 -19.50 0.31 5.88
C TYR A 166 -20.63 -0.49 5.24
N ALA A 167 -21.75 0.17 4.97
CA ALA A 167 -22.89 -0.47 4.31
C ALA A 167 -23.48 0.47 3.26
N SER A 168 -24.02 -0.10 2.18
CA SER A 168 -24.63 0.66 1.10
C SER A 168 -25.82 -0.05 0.48
N VAL A 169 -26.70 0.75 -0.11
CA VAL A 169 -27.88 0.27 -0.86
C VAL A 169 -27.72 0.62 -2.35
N ILE A 170 -28.45 -0.09 -3.20
CA ILE A 170 -28.55 0.23 -4.64
C ILE A 170 -29.15 1.64 -4.80
N GLY A 171 -30.15 1.98 -3.97
CA GLY A 171 -30.78 3.30 -3.87
C GLY A 171 -31.64 3.70 -5.07
N GLU A 172 -32.45 4.74 -4.90
CA GLU A 172 -33.26 5.34 -5.97
C GLU A 172 -32.37 6.20 -6.89
N ARG A 173 -32.09 5.68 -8.10
CA ARG A 173 -31.43 6.43 -9.18
C ARG A 173 -32.37 6.86 -10.30
N GLU A 174 -33.66 6.54 -10.20
CA GLU A 174 -34.63 6.95 -11.22
C GLU A 174 -34.71 8.49 -11.26
N GLY A 175 -34.17 9.07 -12.33
CA GLY A 175 -34.14 10.53 -12.54
C GLY A 175 -32.75 11.17 -12.42
N LEU A 176 -31.78 10.50 -11.81
CA LEU A 176 -30.39 10.97 -11.74
C LEU A 176 -29.72 10.79 -13.10
N ASN A 177 -29.74 11.84 -13.92
CA ASN A 177 -29.06 11.87 -15.20
C ASN A 177 -27.56 12.14 -14.97
N PRO A 178 -26.66 11.15 -15.18
CA PRO A 178 -25.23 11.31 -14.89
C PRO A 178 -24.59 12.45 -15.69
N THR A 179 -25.20 12.81 -16.84
CA THR A 179 -24.72 13.88 -17.71
C THR A 179 -25.15 15.27 -17.29
N GLU A 180 -26.13 15.40 -16.41
CA GLU A 180 -26.65 16.67 -15.90
C GLU A 180 -26.23 16.95 -14.46
N CYS A 181 -25.53 16.01 -13.83
CA CYS A 181 -25.07 16.20 -12.46
C CYS A 181 -24.13 17.41 -12.37
N SER A 182 -24.61 18.43 -11.67
CA SER A 182 -24.03 19.77 -11.58
C SER A 182 -22.58 19.79 -11.08
N THR A 183 -22.12 18.69 -10.49
CA THR A 183 -20.85 18.60 -9.76
C THR A 183 -19.72 17.95 -10.55
N THR A 184 -19.97 17.36 -11.72
CA THR A 184 -18.97 16.57 -12.49
C THR A 184 -17.70 17.33 -12.89
N VAL A 185 -17.73 18.67 -13.03
CA VAL A 185 -16.56 19.47 -13.44
C VAL A 185 -15.89 20.19 -12.26
N GLU A 186 -16.64 20.59 -11.23
CA GLU A 186 -16.10 21.32 -10.08
C GLU A 186 -15.50 20.37 -9.03
N THR A 187 -16.08 19.18 -8.83
CA THR A 187 -15.56 18.18 -7.86
C THR A 187 -14.21 17.58 -8.25
N TRP A 188 -13.91 17.49 -9.55
CA TRP A 188 -12.60 17.02 -10.02
C TRP A 188 -11.48 18.03 -9.76
N ASN A 189 -11.78 19.33 -9.66
CA ASN A 189 -10.79 20.37 -9.40
C ASN A 189 -10.55 20.60 -7.90
N GLU A 190 -11.56 20.40 -7.04
CA GLU A 190 -11.40 20.57 -5.59
C GLU A 190 -10.50 19.50 -4.95
N GLY A 191 -10.49 18.27 -5.47
CA GLY A 191 -9.56 17.22 -5.03
C GLY A 191 -8.07 17.55 -5.26
N ILE A 192 -7.77 18.54 -6.11
CA ILE A 192 -6.40 18.95 -6.46
C ILE A 192 -5.91 20.14 -5.59
N HIS A 193 -6.82 20.88 -4.95
CA HIS A 193 -6.50 22.17 -4.29
C HIS A 193 -6.30 22.14 -2.76
N SER A 194 -6.33 20.98 -2.11
CA SER A 194 -6.14 20.85 -0.65
C SER A 194 -4.68 21.05 -0.13
N SER A 195 -3.74 21.48 -0.97
CA SER A 195 -2.30 21.58 -0.63
C SER A 195 -1.89 22.81 0.21
N ASP A 196 -2.75 23.83 0.35
CA ASP A 196 -2.39 25.07 1.06
C ASP A 196 -2.65 25.02 2.58
N HIS A 197 -3.51 24.10 3.05
CA HIS A 197 -3.73 23.86 4.48
C HIS A 197 -2.55 23.16 5.17
N THR A 198 -1.77 22.39 4.41
CA THR A 198 -0.69 21.53 4.91
C THR A 198 0.50 22.33 5.49
N VAL A 199 0.76 23.55 4.98
CA VAL A 199 1.92 24.35 5.41
C VAL A 199 1.69 25.02 6.77
N ASN A 200 0.47 25.51 7.03
CA ASN A 200 0.15 26.13 8.31
C ASN A 200 0.00 25.07 9.42
N GLU A 201 -0.62 23.92 9.10
CA GLU A 201 -0.72 22.79 10.04
C GLU A 201 0.64 22.16 10.38
N MET A 202 1.60 22.13 9.43
CA MET A 202 2.97 21.71 9.71
C MET A 202 3.69 22.65 10.69
N VAL A 203 3.52 23.96 10.55
CA VAL A 203 4.17 24.95 11.43
C VAL A 203 3.59 24.87 12.84
N ASP A 204 2.27 24.71 12.96
CA ASP A 204 1.59 24.60 14.26
C ASP A 204 1.89 23.24 14.94
N SER A 205 2.00 22.15 14.18
CA SER A 205 2.40 20.83 14.68
C SER A 205 3.86 20.80 15.14
N ALA A 206 4.78 21.42 14.40
CA ALA A 206 6.17 21.54 14.81
C ALA A 206 6.32 22.35 16.11
N LEU A 207 5.51 23.41 16.28
CA LEU A 207 5.45 24.20 17.52
C LEU A 207 4.85 23.41 18.68
N ALA A 208 3.77 22.67 18.45
CA ALA A 208 3.14 21.81 19.46
C ALA A 208 4.08 20.69 19.93
N ILE A 209 4.87 20.08 19.04
CA ILE A 209 5.86 19.05 19.40
C ILE A 209 6.97 19.65 20.28
N ILE A 210 7.48 20.84 19.93
CA ILE A 210 8.50 21.55 20.72
C ILE A 210 7.96 21.91 22.12
N LEU A 211 6.72 22.36 22.21
CA LEU A 211 6.05 22.70 23.47
C LEU A 211 5.66 21.45 24.28
N SER A 212 5.38 20.31 23.65
CA SER A 212 5.07 19.05 24.34
C SER A 212 6.32 18.37 24.95
N ALA A 213 7.49 18.61 24.36
CA ALA A 213 8.78 18.16 24.88
C ALA A 213 9.19 18.90 26.17
N GLU A 214 8.57 20.04 26.45
CA GLU A 214 8.75 20.87 27.65
C GLU A 214 8.30 20.13 28.94
N GLY A 215 7.48 19.09 28.81
CA GLY A 215 6.90 18.33 29.94
C GLY A 215 7.69 17.13 30.46
N LYS A 216 8.79 16.68 29.82
CA LYS A 216 9.53 15.48 30.24
C LYS A 216 11.04 15.73 30.43
N HIS A 217 11.41 16.01 31.68
CA HIS A 217 12.70 15.70 32.34
C HIS A 217 14.03 15.94 31.58
N HIS A 218 14.32 17.16 31.13
CA HIS A 218 15.72 17.52 30.78
C HIS A 218 16.14 18.92 31.24
N SER A 219 16.42 19.05 32.54
CA SER A 219 16.96 20.29 33.16
C SER A 219 18.37 20.69 32.65
N GLY A 220 19.07 19.80 31.95
CA GLY A 220 20.38 20.06 31.36
C GLY A 220 20.33 20.87 30.06
N LEU A 221 19.31 20.65 29.22
CA LEU A 221 19.14 21.36 27.96
C LEU A 221 18.74 22.81 28.21
N ILE A 222 17.84 23.02 29.19
CA ILE A 222 17.40 24.35 29.63
C ILE A 222 18.58 25.14 30.23
N LYS A 223 19.40 24.54 31.09
CA LYS A 223 20.59 25.22 31.65
C LYS A 223 21.65 25.57 30.59
N TRP A 224 21.79 24.75 29.56
CA TRP A 224 22.68 25.07 28.44
C TRP A 224 22.13 26.21 27.59
N MET A 225 20.82 26.22 27.30
CA MET A 225 20.17 27.33 26.61
C MET A 225 20.23 28.63 27.41
N GLU A 226 19.94 28.59 28.73
CA GLU A 226 20.10 29.73 29.65
C GLU A 226 21.55 30.23 29.73
N SER A 227 22.53 29.32 29.65
CA SER A 227 23.96 29.66 29.63
C SER A 227 24.40 30.31 28.32
N VAL A 228 23.76 30.00 27.19
CA VAL A 228 24.07 30.56 25.88
C VAL A 228 23.34 31.91 25.67
N THR A 229 22.18 32.10 26.31
CA THR A 229 21.36 33.32 26.18
C THR A 229 21.34 34.15 27.47
N GLY A 230 22.50 34.53 27.99
CA GLY A 230 22.65 35.37 29.19
C GLY A 230 22.06 36.79 29.09
N PHE A 231 21.17 37.07 28.14
CA PHE A 231 20.47 38.33 27.97
C PHE A 231 19.03 38.10 27.46
N ILE A 232 18.06 38.58 28.26
CA ILE A 232 16.71 39.06 27.90
C ILE A 232 15.51 38.12 28.17
N HIS A 233 14.61 38.61 29.04
CA HIS A 233 13.24 38.14 29.31
C HIS A 233 12.20 38.70 28.30
N LEU A 234 12.40 38.53 26.99
CA LEU A 234 11.37 38.76 25.96
C LEU A 234 10.96 37.40 25.35
N PRO A 235 9.77 37.28 24.72
CA PRO A 235 9.29 36.00 24.20
C PRO A 235 10.29 35.46 23.17
N LEU A 236 11.09 34.49 23.61
CA LEU A 236 12.17 33.83 22.88
C LEU A 236 11.67 33.35 21.51
N THR A 237 10.38 32.98 21.44
CA THR A 237 9.67 32.55 20.25
C THR A 237 9.63 33.60 19.14
N GLU A 238 9.39 34.88 19.42
CA GLU A 238 9.33 35.91 18.38
C GLU A 238 10.72 36.34 17.89
N ALA A 239 11.69 36.44 18.80
CA ALA A 239 13.06 36.79 18.46
C ALA A 239 13.74 35.70 17.63
N VAL A 240 13.60 34.42 18.06
CA VAL A 240 14.09 33.26 17.30
C VAL A 240 13.36 33.17 15.97
N LYS A 241 12.02 33.28 15.93
CA LYS A 241 11.26 33.24 14.66
C LYS A 241 11.72 34.34 13.68
N SER A 242 12.04 35.54 14.16
CA SER A 242 12.47 36.64 13.28
C SER A 242 13.92 36.52 12.78
N GLU A 243 14.86 36.02 13.60
CA GLU A 243 16.26 35.82 13.20
C GLU A 243 16.43 34.56 12.34
N PHE A 244 15.71 33.48 12.68
CA PHE A 244 15.68 32.24 11.90
C PHE A 244 15.03 32.45 10.52
N ALA A 245 14.00 33.29 10.42
CA ALA A 245 13.39 33.66 9.14
C ALA A 245 14.25 34.60 8.27
N LYS A 246 15.23 35.32 8.85
CA LYS A 246 16.13 36.23 8.13
C LYS A 246 17.44 35.54 7.70
N SER A 247 17.91 34.57 8.47
CA SER A 247 19.09 33.76 8.16
C SER A 247 18.86 32.86 6.95
N PHE A 248 19.77 32.89 5.97
CA PHE A 248 19.78 31.96 4.84
C PHE A 248 19.79 30.49 5.31
N GLY A 249 20.50 30.21 6.41
CA GLY A 249 20.53 28.89 7.04
C GLY A 249 19.21 28.51 7.69
N GLY A 250 18.48 29.46 8.29
CA GLY A 250 17.18 29.20 8.89
C GLY A 250 16.08 28.95 7.85
N ARG A 251 16.07 29.69 6.74
CA ARG A 251 15.17 29.41 5.60
C ARG A 251 15.45 28.04 4.96
N PHE A 252 16.73 27.70 4.79
CA PHE A 252 17.12 26.39 4.28
C PHE A 252 16.69 25.26 5.24
N LEU A 253 16.84 25.47 6.55
CA LEU A 253 16.44 24.50 7.57
C LEU A 253 14.92 24.30 7.65
N VAL A 254 14.14 25.38 7.56
CA VAL A 254 12.66 25.30 7.51
C VAL A 254 12.18 24.63 6.23
N GLY A 255 12.73 24.99 5.07
CA GLY A 255 12.42 24.32 3.81
C GLY A 255 12.79 22.84 3.83
N TRP A 256 13.95 22.50 4.39
CA TRP A 256 14.40 21.11 4.54
C TRP A 256 13.52 20.30 5.51
N LEU A 257 13.13 20.88 6.64
CA LEU A 257 12.19 20.25 7.57
C LEU A 257 10.83 20.02 6.90
N GLY A 258 10.31 20.98 6.15
CA GLY A 258 9.06 20.81 5.39
C GLY A 258 9.13 19.67 4.38
N VAL A 259 10.23 19.59 3.61
CA VAL A 259 10.46 18.47 2.68
C VAL A 259 10.57 17.15 3.44
N LYS A 260 11.26 17.11 4.58
CA LYS A 260 11.38 15.89 5.39
C LYS A 260 10.03 15.43 5.92
N ILE A 261 9.23 16.34 6.50
CA ILE A 261 7.91 16.01 7.03
C ILE A 261 7.01 15.51 5.89
N GLY A 262 7.04 16.16 4.72
CA GLY A 262 6.25 15.72 3.57
C GLY A 262 6.68 14.34 3.03
N ILE A 263 7.98 14.06 3.01
CA ILE A 263 8.49 12.72 2.63
C ILE A 263 8.13 11.67 3.68
N LEU A 264 8.24 12.00 4.97
CA LEU A 264 7.93 11.09 6.07
C LEU A 264 6.44 10.73 6.11
N ASP A 265 5.56 11.70 5.90
CA ASP A 265 4.11 11.50 5.83
C ASP A 265 3.75 10.55 4.68
N LYS A 266 4.37 10.73 3.51
CA LYS A 266 4.19 9.80 2.38
C LYS A 266 4.82 8.42 2.63
N LEU A 267 5.94 8.35 3.35
CA LEU A 267 6.55 7.09 3.74
C LEU A 267 5.69 6.33 4.75
N GLU A 268 4.99 7.02 5.65
CA GLU A 268 4.07 6.40 6.60
C GLU A 268 2.90 5.73 5.88
N VAL A 269 2.25 6.44 4.95
CA VAL A 269 1.21 5.87 4.09
C VAL A 269 1.73 4.66 3.32
N MET A 270 2.89 4.78 2.67
CA MET A 270 3.48 3.67 1.92
C MET A 270 3.89 2.49 2.81
N CYS A 271 4.24 2.73 4.07
CA CYS A 271 4.61 1.70 5.02
C CYS A 271 3.38 0.92 5.51
N ASN A 272 2.25 1.62 5.69
CA ASN A 272 0.97 0.98 6.03
C ASN A 272 0.52 0.02 4.91
N ASP A 273 0.86 0.33 3.66
CA ASP A 273 0.53 -0.47 2.48
C ASP A 273 1.70 -1.32 1.96
N ILE A 274 2.73 -1.57 2.78
CA ILE A 274 3.96 -2.23 2.31
C ILE A 274 3.73 -3.67 1.83
N ASP A 275 2.80 -4.38 2.45
CA ASP A 275 2.34 -5.70 2.04
C ASP A 275 1.69 -5.66 0.66
N TYR A 276 0.84 -4.67 0.40
CA TYR A 276 0.27 -4.43 -0.93
C TYR A 276 1.39 -4.23 -1.97
N PHE A 277 2.37 -3.37 -1.70
CA PHE A 277 3.47 -3.12 -2.64
C PHE A 277 4.37 -4.34 -2.86
N ILE A 278 4.66 -5.12 -1.82
CA ILE A 278 5.44 -6.35 -1.97
C ILE A 278 4.62 -7.39 -2.75
N LEU A 279 3.33 -7.53 -2.49
CA LEU A 279 2.46 -8.48 -3.19
C LEU A 279 2.04 -8.01 -4.60
N LEU A 280 2.28 -6.75 -4.95
CA LEU A 280 1.90 -6.17 -6.23
C LEU A 280 2.52 -6.94 -7.40
N LYS A 281 1.66 -7.64 -8.16
CA LYS A 281 2.01 -8.31 -9.41
C LYS A 281 1.51 -7.52 -10.62
N PRO A 282 2.31 -7.40 -11.70
CA PRO A 282 1.86 -6.74 -12.91
C PRO A 282 0.79 -7.56 -13.64
N ASN A 283 -0.22 -6.89 -14.18
CA ASN A 283 -1.21 -7.54 -15.04
C ASN A 283 -0.72 -7.60 -16.48
N LEU A 284 -0.29 -8.78 -16.93
CA LEU A 284 0.23 -8.97 -18.30
C LEU A 284 -0.85 -9.00 -19.38
N THR A 285 -2.13 -9.01 -18.99
CA THR A 285 -3.27 -8.95 -19.92
C THR A 285 -3.67 -7.51 -20.27
N GLU A 286 -3.02 -6.53 -19.65
CA GLU A 286 -3.26 -5.12 -19.95
C GLU A 286 -2.97 -4.83 -21.44
N PRO A 287 -3.84 -4.10 -22.15
CA PRO A 287 -3.72 -3.88 -23.60
C PRO A 287 -2.36 -3.31 -24.01
N VAL A 288 -1.75 -2.45 -23.19
CA VAL A 288 -0.43 -1.87 -23.46
C VAL A 288 0.66 -2.94 -23.51
N VAL A 289 0.64 -3.88 -22.57
CA VAL A 289 1.63 -4.98 -22.49
C VAL A 289 1.41 -5.96 -23.65
N VAL A 290 0.16 -6.36 -23.90
CA VAL A 290 -0.20 -7.29 -24.98
C VAL A 290 0.20 -6.73 -26.34
N ASN A 291 -0.17 -5.48 -26.65
CA ASN A 291 0.18 -4.83 -27.92
C ASN A 291 1.70 -4.72 -28.10
N THR A 292 2.44 -4.45 -27.03
CA THR A 292 3.91 -4.37 -27.07
C THR A 292 4.54 -5.74 -27.30
N LEU A 293 4.01 -6.78 -26.65
CA LEU A 293 4.45 -8.16 -26.83
C LEU A 293 4.16 -8.63 -28.26
N ASP A 294 2.97 -8.36 -28.80
CA ASP A 294 2.59 -8.67 -30.18
C ASP A 294 3.51 -7.99 -31.19
N PHE A 295 3.89 -6.73 -30.95
CA PHE A 295 4.89 -6.04 -31.77
C PHE A 295 6.21 -6.82 -31.81
N PHE A 296 6.71 -7.30 -30.67
CA PHE A 296 7.96 -8.07 -30.63
C PHE A 296 7.84 -9.46 -31.23
N ILE A 297 6.69 -10.12 -31.11
CA ILE A 297 6.41 -11.39 -31.79
C ILE A 297 6.45 -11.18 -33.32
N ASN A 298 5.72 -10.18 -33.82
CA ASN A 298 5.68 -9.84 -35.25
C ASN A 298 7.07 -9.44 -35.76
N LEU A 299 7.86 -8.76 -34.93
CA LEU A 299 9.25 -8.42 -35.25
C LEU A 299 10.14 -9.68 -35.36
N LEU A 300 9.93 -10.69 -34.50
CA LEU A 300 10.70 -11.94 -34.50
C LEU A 300 10.31 -12.92 -35.59
N GLU A 301 9.07 -12.89 -36.06
CA GLU A 301 8.53 -13.79 -37.07
C GLU A 301 9.41 -13.92 -38.33
N PRO A 302 9.81 -12.84 -39.03
CA PRO A 302 10.66 -12.96 -40.22
C PRO A 302 12.04 -13.56 -39.90
N PHE A 303 12.60 -13.31 -38.71
CA PHE A 303 13.87 -13.91 -38.29
C PHE A 303 13.73 -15.42 -38.04
N TYR A 304 12.59 -15.84 -37.47
CA TYR A 304 12.27 -17.27 -37.32
C TYR A 304 12.16 -17.98 -38.66
N LEU A 305 11.40 -17.41 -39.60
CA LEU A 305 11.22 -17.98 -40.93
C LEU A 305 12.56 -18.10 -41.66
N LEU A 306 13.39 -17.05 -41.62
CA LEU A 306 14.72 -17.05 -42.22
C LEU A 306 15.61 -18.12 -41.56
N ALA A 307 15.64 -18.19 -40.24
CA ALA A 307 16.44 -19.14 -39.50
C ALA A 307 16.05 -20.61 -39.74
N ILE A 308 14.75 -20.89 -39.75
CA ILE A 308 14.21 -22.21 -40.08
C ILE A 308 14.56 -22.56 -41.53
N GLY A 309 14.31 -21.65 -42.47
CA GLY A 309 14.65 -21.82 -43.89
C GLY A 309 16.15 -22.10 -44.10
N ALA A 310 17.03 -21.32 -43.46
CA ALA A 310 18.48 -21.52 -43.51
C ALA A 310 18.90 -22.86 -42.92
N THR A 311 18.27 -23.30 -41.82
CA THR A 311 18.57 -24.58 -41.18
C THR A 311 18.10 -25.77 -42.04
N ILE A 312 16.93 -25.66 -42.67
CA ILE A 312 16.42 -26.65 -43.62
C ILE A 312 17.32 -26.72 -44.85
N PHE A 313 17.69 -25.57 -45.43
CA PHE A 313 18.61 -25.50 -46.55
C PHE A 313 19.96 -26.14 -46.22
N TYR A 314 20.52 -25.85 -45.05
CA TYR A 314 21.75 -26.49 -44.58
C TYR A 314 21.63 -28.02 -44.46
N LEU A 315 20.50 -28.51 -43.95
CA LEU A 315 20.21 -29.94 -43.83
C LEU A 315 20.08 -30.65 -45.20
N LEU A 316 19.59 -29.96 -46.23
CA LEU A 316 19.41 -30.50 -47.57
C LEU A 316 20.67 -30.38 -48.44
N SER A 317 21.37 -29.25 -48.39
CA SER A 317 22.41 -28.90 -49.36
C SER A 317 23.85 -29.17 -48.89
N THR A 318 24.14 -29.09 -47.58
CA THR A 318 25.53 -28.98 -47.09
C THR A 318 25.92 -30.12 -46.14
N SER A 319 25.23 -31.26 -46.21
CA SER A 319 25.36 -32.39 -45.28
C SER A 319 26.55 -33.33 -45.61
N SER A 320 27.77 -32.82 -45.73
CA SER A 320 28.97 -33.68 -45.88
C SER A 320 29.51 -34.19 -44.54
N SER A 321 29.12 -33.59 -43.40
CA SER A 321 29.55 -34.01 -42.06
C SER A 321 28.39 -34.56 -41.21
N PRO A 322 28.49 -35.79 -40.65
CA PRO A 322 27.44 -36.38 -39.81
C PRO A 322 27.19 -35.59 -38.52
N LEU A 323 28.23 -34.96 -37.96
CA LEU A 323 28.13 -34.13 -36.76
C LEU A 323 27.34 -32.84 -37.02
N GLY A 324 27.56 -32.20 -38.18
CA GLY A 324 26.83 -31.00 -38.58
C GLY A 324 25.33 -31.27 -38.76
N ARG A 325 24.99 -32.40 -39.38
CA ARG A 325 23.60 -32.81 -39.60
C ARG A 325 22.83 -33.04 -38.30
N ALA A 326 23.44 -33.73 -37.32
CA ALA A 326 22.84 -33.94 -36.01
C ALA A 326 22.58 -32.62 -35.28
N ARG A 327 23.53 -31.68 -35.36
CA ARG A 327 23.39 -30.34 -34.76
C ARG A 327 22.29 -29.51 -35.42
N ALA A 328 22.19 -29.52 -36.75
CA ALA A 328 21.15 -28.80 -37.46
C ALA A 328 19.75 -29.40 -37.19
N LYS A 329 19.63 -30.74 -37.13
CA LYS A 329 18.36 -31.40 -36.77
C LYS A 329 17.88 -31.02 -35.37
N SER A 330 18.79 -31.01 -34.38
CA SER A 330 18.44 -30.60 -33.02
C SER A 330 18.10 -29.11 -32.92
N THR A 331 18.77 -28.26 -33.70
CA THR A 331 18.46 -26.81 -33.76
C THR A 331 17.08 -26.58 -34.38
N LEU A 332 16.75 -27.29 -35.47
CA LEU A 332 15.44 -27.24 -36.11
C LEU A 332 14.33 -27.64 -35.12
N LEU A 333 14.50 -28.75 -34.40
CA LEU A 333 13.53 -29.19 -33.39
C LEU A 333 13.34 -28.14 -32.29
N ARG A 334 14.43 -27.54 -31.79
CA ARG A 334 14.34 -26.47 -30.79
C ARG A 334 13.61 -25.23 -31.31
N MET A 335 13.83 -24.86 -32.58
CA MET A 335 13.12 -23.73 -33.20
C MET A 335 11.61 -23.99 -33.32
N ILE A 336 11.21 -25.22 -33.69
CA ILE A 336 9.78 -25.58 -33.76
C ILE A 336 9.14 -25.52 -32.36
N ILE A 337 9.82 -26.08 -31.35
CA ILE A 337 9.34 -26.05 -29.97
C ILE A 337 9.27 -24.61 -29.43
N SER A 338 10.23 -23.75 -29.79
CA SER A 338 10.25 -22.37 -29.31
C SER A 338 9.16 -21.49 -29.89
N VAL A 339 8.68 -21.74 -31.11
CA VAL A 339 7.47 -21.09 -31.63
C VAL A 339 6.28 -21.37 -30.72
N GLY A 340 6.12 -22.62 -30.26
CA GLY A 340 5.08 -22.98 -29.29
C GLY A 340 5.21 -22.23 -27.97
N PHE A 341 6.44 -22.10 -27.45
CA PHE A 341 6.71 -21.32 -26.23
C PHE A 341 6.42 -19.82 -26.40
N ILE A 342 6.65 -19.25 -27.58
CA ILE A 342 6.36 -17.83 -27.86
C ILE A 342 4.85 -17.59 -27.79
N ILE A 343 4.04 -18.45 -28.38
CA ILE A 343 2.57 -18.37 -28.32
C ILE A 343 2.10 -18.50 -26.85
N LEU A 344 2.78 -19.33 -26.06
CA LEU A 344 2.49 -19.53 -24.65
C LEU A 344 3.17 -18.52 -23.71
N THR A 345 3.75 -17.42 -24.22
CA THR A 345 4.50 -16.47 -23.39
C THR A 345 3.66 -15.90 -22.24
N ILE A 346 2.50 -15.32 -22.55
CA ILE A 346 1.60 -14.72 -21.56
C ILE A 346 1.17 -15.76 -20.50
N PRO A 347 0.59 -16.92 -20.86
CA PRO A 347 0.15 -17.88 -19.83
C PRO A 347 1.30 -18.46 -19.02
N ILE A 348 2.49 -18.65 -19.61
CA ILE A 348 3.67 -19.12 -18.86
C ILE A 348 4.12 -18.07 -17.85
N PHE A 349 4.20 -16.79 -18.24
CA PHE A 349 4.58 -15.74 -17.30
C PHE A 349 3.54 -15.54 -16.21
N GLN A 350 2.27 -15.51 -16.59
CA GLN A 350 1.17 -15.36 -15.65
C GLN A 350 1.21 -16.48 -14.59
N LEU A 351 1.41 -17.72 -15.02
CA LEU A 351 1.59 -18.86 -14.11
C LEU A 351 2.78 -18.67 -13.16
N LEU A 352 3.92 -18.17 -13.65
CA LEU A 352 5.11 -17.92 -12.82
C LEU A 352 4.86 -16.80 -11.80
N LEU A 353 4.23 -15.70 -12.21
CA LEU A 353 3.88 -14.58 -11.34
C LEU A 353 2.86 -14.99 -10.29
N ASP A 354 1.82 -15.74 -10.69
CA ASP A 354 0.80 -16.24 -9.75
C ASP A 354 1.41 -17.21 -8.74
N LEU A 355 2.31 -18.10 -9.18
CA LEU A 355 3.02 -18.99 -8.28
C LEU A 355 3.87 -18.21 -7.27
N THR A 356 4.64 -17.22 -7.71
CA THR A 356 5.44 -16.40 -6.80
C THR A 356 4.57 -15.58 -5.85
N HIS A 357 3.48 -14.99 -6.34
CA HIS A 357 2.52 -14.28 -5.50
C HIS A 357 1.96 -15.16 -4.40
N ILE A 358 1.50 -16.38 -4.73
CA ILE A 358 0.95 -17.34 -3.75
C ILE A 358 1.99 -17.67 -2.67
N ILE A 359 3.24 -17.93 -3.08
CA ILE A 359 4.32 -18.26 -2.13
C ILE A 359 4.65 -17.04 -1.25
N SER A 360 4.70 -15.84 -1.82
CA SER A 360 4.95 -14.60 -1.09
C SER A 360 3.84 -14.28 -0.10
N ALA A 361 2.58 -14.38 -0.51
CA ALA A 361 1.42 -14.17 0.37
C ALA A 361 1.44 -15.15 1.53
N TYR A 362 1.62 -16.44 1.25
CA TYR A 362 1.75 -17.46 2.30
C TYR A 362 2.92 -17.17 3.25
N THR A 363 4.04 -16.64 2.74
CA THR A 363 5.19 -16.27 3.57
C THR A 363 4.87 -15.09 4.48
N MET A 364 4.10 -14.12 4.01
CA MET A 364 3.67 -12.98 4.81
C MET A 364 2.66 -13.38 5.88
N ASP A 365 1.74 -14.31 5.57
CA ASP A 365 0.74 -14.82 6.52
C ASP A 365 1.37 -15.59 7.71
N LEU A 366 2.62 -16.05 7.58
CA LEU A 366 3.34 -16.68 8.69
C LEU A 366 3.75 -15.68 9.78
N VAL A 367 3.66 -14.37 9.51
CA VAL A 367 4.01 -13.29 10.43
C VAL A 367 2.75 -12.50 10.74
N ASP A 368 2.61 -12.05 11.99
CA ASP A 368 1.57 -11.06 12.33
C ASP A 368 1.97 -9.70 11.72
N ILE A 369 1.51 -9.49 10.49
CA ILE A 369 1.80 -8.30 9.67
C ILE A 369 1.41 -7.03 10.44
N ASN A 370 0.36 -7.06 11.26
CA ASN A 370 -0.07 -5.90 12.02
C ASN A 370 0.96 -5.52 13.10
N ILE A 371 1.54 -6.51 13.78
CA ILE A 371 2.62 -6.27 14.74
C ILE A 371 3.85 -5.71 14.02
N THR A 372 4.24 -6.32 12.90
CA THR A 372 5.43 -5.89 12.14
C THR A 372 5.25 -4.50 11.52
N LYS A 373 4.06 -4.18 10.98
CA LYS A 373 3.69 -2.85 10.48
C LYS A 373 3.73 -1.82 11.60
N THR A 374 3.03 -2.07 12.71
CA THR A 374 3.01 -1.14 13.86
C THR A 374 4.43 -0.86 14.36
N PHE A 375 5.27 -1.90 14.40
CA PHE A 375 6.63 -1.78 14.90
C PHE A 375 7.59 -1.08 13.92
N LEU A 376 7.59 -1.45 12.63
CA LEU A 376 8.46 -0.84 11.61
C LEU A 376 7.99 0.57 11.24
N CYS A 377 6.68 0.77 11.03
CA CYS A 377 6.11 1.98 10.47
C CYS A 377 5.84 3.04 11.54
N THR A 378 5.40 2.66 12.74
CA THR A 378 5.09 3.65 13.79
C THR A 378 6.27 3.80 14.74
N GLU A 379 6.68 2.73 15.43
CA GLU A 379 7.68 2.84 16.49
C GLU A 379 9.08 3.16 15.96
N CYS A 380 9.55 2.47 14.91
CA CYS A 380 10.89 2.67 14.39
C CYS A 380 11.04 4.04 13.67
N ILE A 381 10.03 4.47 12.90
CA ILE A 381 10.01 5.82 12.30
C ILE A 381 9.95 6.91 13.37
N ASN A 382 9.10 6.77 14.39
CA ASN A 382 8.98 7.74 15.47
C ASN A 382 10.26 7.83 16.31
N ALA A 383 10.86 6.69 16.66
CA ALA A 383 12.13 6.64 17.38
C ALA A 383 13.26 7.30 16.58
N LEU A 384 13.37 7.00 15.28
CA LEU A 384 14.34 7.64 14.39
C LEU A 384 14.09 9.13 14.23
N ASN A 385 12.83 9.58 14.16
CA ASN A 385 12.49 10.99 14.09
C ASN A 385 12.89 11.75 15.35
N TYR A 386 12.67 11.16 16.53
CA TYR A 386 13.06 11.74 17.80
C TYR A 386 14.58 11.85 17.95
N GLU A 387 15.31 10.74 17.74
CA GLU A 387 16.78 10.72 17.81
C GLU A 387 17.41 11.68 16.80
N TYR A 388 16.85 11.76 15.59
CA TYR A 388 17.27 12.73 14.59
C TYR A 388 17.11 14.18 15.08
N LEU A 389 15.98 14.53 15.68
CA LEU A 389 15.72 15.90 16.16
C LEU A 389 16.76 16.27 17.24
N VAL A 390 17.02 15.36 18.18
CA VAL A 390 18.01 15.56 19.23
C VAL A 390 19.43 15.71 18.66
N ILE A 391 19.84 14.82 17.74
CA ILE A 391 21.18 14.87 17.13
C ILE A 391 21.33 16.12 16.25
N MET A 392 20.30 16.51 15.50
CA MET A 392 20.32 17.70 14.66
C MET A 392 20.45 18.97 15.50
N LEU A 393 19.84 19.00 16.68
CA LEU A 393 19.93 20.12 17.62
C LEU A 393 21.32 20.24 18.27
N ILE A 394 21.98 19.10 18.57
CA ILE A 394 23.31 19.07 19.19
C ILE A 394 24.45 19.22 18.15
N ALA A 395 24.29 18.57 16.99
CA ALA A 395 25.31 18.42 15.97
C ALA A 395 24.69 18.43 14.56
N PHE A 396 24.30 19.63 14.11
CA PHE A 396 23.59 19.86 12.85
C PHE A 396 24.13 19.06 11.65
N PHE A 397 25.45 19.12 11.39
CA PHE A 397 26.05 18.42 10.26
C PHE A 397 25.97 16.90 10.38
N THR A 398 26.21 16.33 11.56
CA THR A 398 26.11 14.88 11.79
C THR A 398 24.67 14.41 11.66
N GLY A 399 23.72 15.16 12.22
CA GLY A 399 22.29 14.88 12.06
C GLY A 399 21.87 14.88 10.60
N LEU A 400 22.34 15.85 9.81
CA LEU A 400 22.05 15.93 8.37
C LEU A 400 22.56 14.71 7.60
N PHE A 401 23.76 14.21 7.88
CA PHE A 401 24.27 12.98 7.25
C PHE A 401 23.44 11.75 7.61
N ILE A 402 23.04 11.61 8.88
CA ILE A 402 22.20 10.49 9.33
C ILE A 402 20.83 10.54 8.65
N ALA A 403 20.19 11.71 8.57
CA ALA A 403 18.92 11.85 7.86
C ALA A 403 19.04 11.56 6.36
N LEU A 404 20.09 12.03 5.69
CA LEU A 404 20.29 11.71 4.28
C LEU A 404 20.43 10.21 4.07
N PHE A 405 21.22 9.54 4.92
CA PHE A 405 21.38 8.09 4.85
C PHE A 405 20.04 7.36 5.07
N GLN A 406 19.25 7.80 6.05
CA GLN A 406 17.93 7.24 6.34
C GLN A 406 16.94 7.45 5.18
N ILE A 407 16.89 8.65 4.60
CA ILE A 407 16.05 8.95 3.43
C ILE A 407 16.47 8.06 2.26
N ILE A 408 17.76 7.92 2.00
CA ILE A 408 18.28 7.05 0.92
C ILE A 408 17.91 5.60 1.18
N PHE A 409 17.92 5.13 2.42
CA PHE A 409 17.57 3.76 2.76
C PHE A 409 16.08 3.47 2.49
N TYR A 410 15.17 4.28 3.04
CA TYR A 410 13.73 4.09 2.83
C TYR A 410 13.32 4.33 1.38
N LEU A 411 13.77 5.44 0.79
CA LEU A 411 13.51 5.72 -0.62
C LEU A 411 14.11 4.65 -1.52
N GLY A 412 15.29 4.13 -1.16
CA GLY A 412 15.96 3.04 -1.87
C GLY A 412 15.12 1.77 -1.89
N ALA A 413 14.55 1.36 -0.75
CA ALA A 413 13.65 0.22 -0.68
C ALA A 413 12.41 0.41 -1.57
N MET A 414 11.78 1.59 -1.54
CA MET A 414 10.63 1.90 -2.39
C MET A 414 10.99 1.91 -3.88
N ILE A 415 12.13 2.50 -4.24
CA ILE A 415 12.64 2.49 -5.61
C ILE A 415 12.87 1.05 -6.08
N ILE A 416 13.37 0.16 -5.22
CA ILE A 416 13.58 -1.26 -5.56
C ILE A 416 12.24 -1.94 -5.88
N LEU A 417 11.18 -1.70 -5.10
CA LEU A 417 9.85 -2.27 -5.35
C LEU A 417 9.24 -1.79 -6.67
N VAL A 418 9.31 -0.49 -6.94
CA VAL A 418 8.83 0.09 -8.21
C VAL A 418 9.66 -0.42 -9.39
N LEU A 419 10.99 -0.47 -9.22
CA LEU A 419 11.90 -0.99 -10.24
C LEU A 419 11.63 -2.46 -10.53
N ARG A 420 11.36 -3.29 -9.51
CA ARG A 420 10.98 -4.70 -9.67
C ARG A 420 9.76 -4.82 -10.57
N TYR A 421 8.70 -4.08 -10.27
CA TYR A 421 7.47 -4.07 -11.07
C TYR A 421 7.76 -3.76 -12.55
N PHE A 422 8.51 -2.69 -12.81
CA PHE A 422 8.91 -2.30 -14.17
C PHE A 422 9.78 -3.36 -14.86
N MET A 423 10.77 -3.91 -14.15
CA MET A 423 11.70 -4.90 -14.69
C MET A 423 10.97 -6.20 -15.05
N VAL A 424 10.00 -6.65 -14.25
CA VAL A 424 9.19 -7.84 -14.56
C VAL A 424 8.41 -7.65 -15.86
N ILE A 425 7.74 -6.49 -16.04
CA ILE A 425 7.02 -6.17 -17.29
C ILE A 425 8.00 -6.16 -18.47
N MET A 426 9.14 -5.48 -18.32
CA MET A 426 10.15 -5.39 -19.36
C MET A 426 10.68 -6.78 -19.77
N TRP A 427 10.94 -7.66 -18.79
CA TRP A 427 11.40 -9.03 -19.06
C TRP A 427 10.30 -9.92 -19.67
N ALA A 428 9.03 -9.72 -19.30
CA ALA A 428 7.90 -10.38 -19.94
C ALA A 428 7.80 -10.02 -21.42
N ILE A 429 7.94 -8.72 -21.74
CA ILE A 429 7.95 -8.20 -23.10
C ILE A 429 9.14 -8.76 -23.92
N PHE A 430 10.32 -8.90 -23.31
CA PHE A 430 11.52 -9.46 -23.97
C PHE A 430 11.61 -10.99 -23.93
N PHE A 431 10.64 -11.67 -23.34
CA PHE A 431 10.68 -13.13 -23.26
C PHE A 431 10.67 -13.83 -24.63
N PRO A 432 9.93 -13.38 -25.66
CA PRO A 432 10.02 -13.98 -26.99
C PRO A 432 11.45 -13.99 -27.55
N PHE A 433 12.23 -12.92 -27.33
CA PHE A 433 13.64 -12.90 -27.71
C PHE A 433 14.48 -13.87 -26.90
N THR A 434 14.19 -14.01 -25.61
CA THR A 434 14.88 -14.94 -24.72
C THR A 434 14.74 -16.37 -25.24
N ILE A 435 13.52 -16.76 -25.64
CA ILE A 435 13.22 -18.07 -26.23
C ILE A 435 13.87 -18.23 -27.62
N PHE A 436 13.82 -17.19 -28.46
CA PHE A 436 14.51 -17.17 -29.75
C PHE A 436 16.02 -17.38 -29.58
N PHE A 437 16.70 -16.55 -28.79
CA PHE A 437 18.14 -16.62 -28.60
C PHE A 437 18.60 -17.93 -27.95
N ASN A 438 17.80 -18.51 -27.05
CA ASN A 438 18.08 -19.81 -26.44
C ASN A 438 17.95 -20.98 -27.44
N SER A 439 17.19 -20.79 -28.53
CA SER A 439 16.99 -21.80 -29.58
C SER A 439 18.22 -21.98 -30.46
N PHE A 440 18.98 -20.90 -30.73
CA PHE A 440 20.20 -20.98 -31.55
C PHE A 440 21.41 -21.33 -30.72
N HIS A 441 22.25 -22.20 -31.26
CA HIS A 441 23.50 -22.55 -30.59
C HIS A 441 24.44 -21.33 -30.41
N LEU A 442 24.49 -20.40 -31.37
CA LEU A 442 25.42 -19.27 -31.32
C LEU A 442 25.04 -18.28 -30.22
N THR A 443 23.75 -17.96 -30.09
CA THR A 443 23.23 -16.97 -29.13
C THR A 443 22.70 -17.60 -27.85
N ARG A 444 22.81 -18.93 -27.69
CA ARG A 444 22.25 -19.67 -26.55
C ARG A 444 22.65 -19.09 -25.19
N ARG A 445 23.90 -18.65 -25.08
CA ARG A 445 24.43 -18.05 -23.85
C ARG A 445 23.67 -16.78 -23.48
N LEU A 446 23.34 -15.94 -24.47
CA LEU A 446 22.56 -14.72 -24.25
C LEU A 446 21.14 -15.06 -23.79
N GLY A 447 20.46 -15.98 -24.48
CA GLY A 447 19.11 -16.41 -24.09
C GLY A 447 19.07 -17.04 -22.70
N HIS A 448 20.09 -17.81 -22.31
CA HIS A 448 20.17 -18.36 -20.95
C HIS A 448 20.35 -17.26 -19.89
N GLU A 449 21.18 -16.25 -20.17
CA GLU A 449 21.38 -15.14 -19.25
C GLU A 449 20.09 -14.32 -19.08
N MET A 450 19.40 -14.02 -20.18
CA MET A 450 18.11 -13.32 -20.14
C MET A 450 17.05 -14.12 -19.36
N LEU A 451 17.00 -15.44 -19.55
CA LEU A 451 16.08 -16.31 -18.81
C LEU A 451 16.40 -16.34 -17.32
N PHE A 452 17.69 -16.35 -16.96
CA PHE A 452 18.12 -16.28 -15.57
C PHE A 452 17.74 -14.95 -14.92
N GLN A 453 17.99 -13.82 -15.61
CA GLN A 453 17.60 -12.50 -15.13
C GLN A 453 16.08 -12.41 -14.94
N THR A 454 15.30 -12.88 -15.92
CA THR A 454 13.83 -12.94 -15.83
C THR A 454 13.39 -13.70 -14.56
N GLY A 455 13.92 -14.91 -14.35
CA GLY A 455 13.57 -15.72 -13.18
C GLY A 455 13.99 -15.06 -11.86
N TRP A 456 15.11 -14.34 -11.84
CA TRP A 456 15.56 -13.60 -10.66
C TRP A 456 14.62 -12.45 -10.30
N TRP A 457 14.19 -11.66 -11.28
CA TRP A 457 13.26 -10.55 -11.06
C TRP A 457 11.88 -11.01 -10.61
N ILE A 458 11.39 -12.14 -11.15
CA ILE A 458 10.15 -12.76 -10.66
C ILE A 458 10.33 -13.22 -9.21
N ALA A 459 11.40 -13.98 -8.91
CA ALA A 459 11.65 -14.51 -7.57
C ALA A 459 11.94 -13.44 -6.51
N MET A 460 12.32 -12.22 -6.90
CA MET A 460 12.61 -11.11 -5.98
C MET A 460 11.43 -10.82 -5.04
N GLN A 461 10.19 -10.95 -5.52
CA GLN A 461 8.98 -10.77 -4.72
C GLN A 461 8.92 -11.72 -3.51
N PHE A 462 9.36 -12.96 -3.68
CA PHE A 462 9.44 -13.94 -2.59
C PHE A 462 10.61 -13.64 -1.66
N ILE A 463 11.75 -13.19 -2.20
CA ILE A 463 12.90 -12.79 -1.39
C ILE A 463 12.56 -11.59 -0.50
N GLU A 464 11.83 -10.60 -1.02
CA GLU A 464 11.38 -9.44 -0.24
C GLU A 464 10.42 -9.84 0.89
N ALA A 465 9.46 -10.74 0.62
CA ALA A 465 8.61 -11.30 1.67
C ALA A 465 9.42 -12.06 2.74
N LEU A 466 10.46 -12.80 2.34
CA LEU A 466 11.36 -13.48 3.29
C LEU A 466 12.21 -12.51 4.12
N VAL A 467 12.74 -11.45 3.50
CA VAL A 467 13.50 -10.42 4.22
C VAL A 467 12.60 -9.76 5.26
N PHE A 468 11.36 -9.43 4.88
CA PHE A 468 10.38 -8.87 5.82
C PHE A 468 10.08 -9.82 6.99
N LEU A 469 10.00 -11.13 6.72
CA LEU A 469 9.79 -12.15 7.76
C LEU A 469 10.98 -12.28 8.72
N VAL A 470 12.22 -12.20 8.22
CA VAL A 470 13.42 -12.31 9.05
C VAL A 470 13.62 -11.04 9.88
N ASP A 471 13.51 -9.87 9.25
CA ASP A 471 13.79 -8.58 9.90
C ASP A 471 12.72 -8.22 10.93
N GLY A 472 11.47 -8.66 10.72
CA GLY A 472 10.38 -8.52 11.68
C GLY A 472 10.64 -9.21 13.03
N TYR A 473 11.56 -10.18 13.08
CA TYR A 473 11.87 -10.93 14.31
C TYR A 473 13.04 -10.35 15.12
N ASP A 474 14.07 -9.76 14.49
CA ASP A 474 15.36 -9.52 15.17
C ASP A 474 15.81 -8.03 15.29
N ASP A 475 15.44 -7.09 14.41
CA ASP A 475 16.33 -5.94 14.16
C ASP A 475 16.00 -4.55 14.77
N CYS A 476 14.74 -4.11 14.96
CA CYS A 476 14.53 -2.82 15.67
C CYS A 476 14.81 -2.93 17.20
N ILE A 477 14.95 -4.15 17.75
CA ILE A 477 15.42 -4.36 19.13
C ILE A 477 16.87 -3.88 19.29
N VAL A 478 17.75 -4.09 18.30
CA VAL A 478 19.18 -3.77 18.45
C VAL A 478 19.44 -2.26 18.42
N PHE A 479 18.73 -1.50 17.57
CA PHE A 479 18.88 -0.04 17.50
C PHE A 479 18.17 0.70 18.63
N GLY A 480 16.98 0.27 19.06
CA GLY A 480 16.26 0.89 20.19
C GLY A 480 16.84 0.55 21.56
N SER A 481 17.33 -0.68 21.74
CA SER A 481 17.85 -1.12 23.05
C SER A 481 19.30 -0.73 23.29
N GLY A 482 20.10 -0.43 22.25
CA GLY A 482 21.48 0.08 22.41
C GLY A 482 21.56 1.42 23.15
N GLY A 483 20.57 2.30 22.98
CA GLY A 483 20.44 3.57 23.73
C GLY A 483 19.81 3.40 25.12
N ALA A 484 18.80 2.53 25.23
CA ALA A 484 18.05 2.35 26.48
C ALA A 484 18.78 1.44 27.52
N LEU A 485 19.51 0.40 27.09
CA LEU A 485 20.27 -0.48 27.99
C LEU A 485 21.53 0.19 28.55
N ALA A 486 22.16 1.11 27.80
CA ALA A 486 23.27 1.90 28.31
C ALA A 486 22.83 2.86 29.45
N PHE A 487 21.58 3.32 29.45
CA PHE A 487 21.04 4.18 30.52
C PHE A 487 20.39 3.41 31.67
N ARG A 488 19.89 2.18 31.45
CA ARG A 488 19.27 1.38 32.52
C ARG A 488 20.30 0.75 33.47
N HIS A 489 21.51 0.46 32.99
CA HIS A 489 22.59 -0.05 33.86
C HIS A 489 23.27 1.01 34.74
N SER A 490 23.01 2.30 34.53
CA SER A 490 23.55 3.39 35.36
C SER A 490 22.76 3.64 36.67
N ARG A 491 21.54 3.10 36.82
CA ARG A 491 20.70 3.33 38.02
C ARG A 491 20.79 2.26 39.13
N TYR A 492 21.55 1.17 38.93
CA TYR A 492 21.70 0.11 39.95
C TYR A 492 23.11 0.07 40.60
N GLY A 493 23.77 1.22 40.68
CA GLY A 493 25.16 1.32 41.14
C GLY A 493 25.42 2.36 42.24
N ARG A 494 24.49 2.59 43.18
CA ARG A 494 24.83 3.30 44.43
C ARG A 494 23.78 3.08 45.53
N GLY A 495 23.99 2.05 46.34
CA GLY A 495 23.23 1.78 47.56
C GLY A 495 24.13 1.13 48.62
N SER A 496 24.67 1.99 49.48
CA SER A 496 25.18 1.77 50.85
C SER A 496 26.07 0.56 51.19
N ARG A 497 27.35 0.88 51.46
CA ARG A 497 28.04 0.34 52.64
C ARG A 497 27.63 1.14 53.87
N VAL A 498 27.14 0.44 54.88
CA VAL A 498 27.42 0.73 56.30
C VAL A 498 28.18 -0.49 56.80
#